data_AF-A0A945NF93-F1
#
_entry.id   AF-A0A945NF93-F1
#
_cell.length_a   1.000
_cell.length_b   1.000
_cell.length_c   1.000
_cell.angle_alpha   90.00
_cell.angle_beta   90.00
_cell.angle_gamma   90.00
#
_symmetry.space_group_name_H-M   'P 1'
#
loop_
_entity.id
_entity.type
_entity.pdbx_description
1 polymer ?
#
loop_
_entity_poly.entity_id
_entity_poly.type
_entity_poly.pdbx_seq_one_letter_code
_entity_poly.pdbx_strand_id
1 'polypeptide(L)'
;MLLIRQLRAHSVFALDPQGPIPAIPRDTDFWSITKTYDELSLVCVTGEAPKVGVIERSDNWCAFRVAGTMEFTLTGIVAQISQVLADAHLGVFVMSTFDTDFILVASLDVDAAVDKWREAGIEVVEPLHQTSRLDFIDFNYELEDIAFNNRQGKTWVNDYPTKGDTMIANLSLNAELDSPPEVPMYFALRSRSTGLAIGSIGFRGEHISGGTHALEIGYELVDSERSKGLGTEAIAGLIEIARARAVTQLCAKTDPLNIPSQKALARNGFVELPGTGAEITWEFSIPD
;
A
#
# COMPACT_ATOMS: atom_id res chain seq x y z
N MET A 1 -0.13 -12.82 -12.07
CA MET A 1 -1.35 -12.41 -11.33
C MET A 1 -0.90 -11.95 -9.97
N LEU A 2 -1.45 -10.83 -9.48
CA LEU A 2 -1.00 -10.20 -8.24
C LEU A 2 -2.18 -10.02 -7.27
N LEU A 3 -1.99 -10.43 -6.03
CA LEU A 3 -2.88 -10.20 -4.89
C LEU A 3 -2.24 -9.16 -3.96
N ILE A 4 -3.02 -8.15 -3.56
CA ILE A 4 -2.58 -7.11 -2.62
C ILE A 4 -3.38 -7.23 -1.33
N ARG A 5 -2.69 -7.59 -0.25
CA ARG A 5 -3.28 -7.71 1.09
C ARG A 5 -3.81 -6.36 1.57
N GLN A 6 -5.01 -6.34 2.12
CA GLN A 6 -5.57 -5.16 2.79
C GLN A 6 -5.15 -5.13 4.26
N LEU A 7 -4.71 -3.97 4.77
CA LEU A 7 -4.19 -3.85 6.13
C LEU A 7 -5.26 -3.97 7.22
N ARG A 8 -6.51 -3.63 6.90
CA ARG A 8 -7.61 -3.63 7.88
C ARG A 8 -8.32 -4.98 7.87
N ALA A 9 -8.73 -5.43 9.05
CA ALA A 9 -9.57 -6.62 9.20
C ALA A 9 -11.01 -6.32 8.78
N HIS A 10 -11.68 -7.31 8.20
CA HIS A 10 -13.06 -7.23 7.74
C HIS A 10 -13.95 -8.19 8.53
N SER A 11 -15.24 -7.89 8.52
CA SER A 11 -16.28 -8.71 9.11
C SER A 11 -17.44 -8.88 8.15
N VAL A 12 -18.10 -10.03 8.23
CA VAL A 12 -19.32 -10.37 7.48
C VAL A 12 -20.47 -10.43 8.48
N PHE A 13 -21.56 -9.74 8.19
CA PHE A 13 -22.73 -9.59 9.06
C PHE A 13 -23.97 -10.11 8.37
N ALA A 14 -24.77 -10.88 9.09
CA ALA A 14 -26.18 -11.08 8.78
C ALA A 14 -26.98 -10.01 9.52
N LEU A 15 -27.72 -9.19 8.77
CA LEU A 15 -28.57 -8.14 9.28
C LEU A 15 -30.04 -8.55 9.23
N ASP A 16 -30.88 -7.89 10.02
CA ASP A 16 -32.33 -8.05 9.94
C ASP A 16 -32.84 -7.62 8.53
N PRO A 17 -33.39 -8.55 7.73
CA PRO A 17 -33.84 -8.24 6.37
C PRO A 17 -35.09 -7.36 6.32
N GLN A 18 -35.83 -7.26 7.43
CA GLN A 18 -36.97 -6.37 7.63
C GLN A 18 -36.58 -5.06 8.33
N GLY A 19 -35.36 -5.00 8.86
CA GLY A 19 -34.78 -3.80 9.47
C GLY A 19 -34.41 -2.74 8.43
N PRO A 20 -34.10 -1.51 8.90
CA PRO A 20 -33.57 -0.48 8.02
C PRO A 20 -32.19 -0.88 7.49
N ILE A 21 -31.90 -0.53 6.24
CA ILE A 21 -30.54 -0.62 5.71
C ILE A 21 -29.64 0.29 6.55
N PRO A 22 -28.50 -0.19 7.09
CA PRO A 22 -27.62 0.62 7.91
C PRO A 22 -27.08 1.81 7.10
N ALA A 23 -27.04 2.98 7.73
CA ALA A 23 -26.33 4.12 7.18
C ALA A 23 -24.82 3.88 7.33
N ILE A 24 -24.13 3.66 6.22
CA ILE A 24 -22.69 3.44 6.21
C ILE A 24 -22.00 4.80 6.06
N PRO A 25 -21.03 5.14 6.94
CA PRO A 25 -20.30 6.39 6.85
C PRO A 25 -19.66 6.58 5.47
N ARG A 26 -19.64 7.84 4.99
CA ARG A 26 -19.12 8.17 3.65
C ARG A 26 -17.61 7.94 3.53
N ASP A 27 -16.92 7.99 4.66
CA ASP A 27 -15.49 7.81 4.84
C ASP A 27 -15.07 6.34 5.05
N THR A 28 -16.02 5.40 4.97
CA THR A 28 -15.72 3.96 4.96
C THR A 28 -15.07 3.56 3.63
N ASP A 29 -13.79 3.19 3.70
CA ASP A 29 -12.97 2.78 2.54
C ASP A 29 -13.42 1.46 1.89
N PHE A 30 -14.11 0.57 2.63
CA PHE A 30 -14.51 -0.75 2.14
C PHE A 30 -15.82 -1.23 2.77
N TRP A 31 -16.84 -1.40 1.95
CA TRP A 31 -18.08 -2.09 2.33
C TRP A 31 -18.83 -2.64 1.13
N SER A 32 -19.68 -3.64 1.37
CA SER A 32 -20.62 -4.19 0.40
C SER A 32 -21.87 -4.66 1.10
N ILE A 33 -23.04 -4.27 0.60
CA ILE A 33 -24.33 -4.74 1.10
C ILE A 33 -25.06 -5.51 0.01
N THR A 34 -25.52 -6.71 0.35
CA THR A 34 -26.26 -7.57 -0.57
C THR A 34 -27.57 -7.98 0.08
N LYS A 35 -28.68 -7.61 -0.56
CA LYS A 35 -30.01 -8.09 -0.18
C LYS A 35 -30.42 -9.21 -1.12
N THR A 36 -30.70 -10.38 -0.56
CA THR A 36 -31.33 -11.49 -1.29
C THR A 36 -32.80 -11.60 -0.89
N TYR A 37 -33.48 -12.66 -1.34
CA TYR A 37 -34.84 -12.94 -0.94
C TYR A 37 -34.94 -13.45 0.52
N ASP A 38 -33.86 -14.01 1.06
CA ASP A 38 -33.81 -14.60 2.40
C ASP A 38 -33.06 -13.75 3.43
N GLU A 39 -32.12 -12.89 2.99
CA GLU A 39 -31.20 -12.22 3.92
C GLU A 39 -30.75 -10.83 3.47
N LEU A 40 -30.13 -10.12 4.41
CA LEU A 40 -29.37 -8.90 4.20
C LEU A 40 -27.95 -9.11 4.73
N SER A 41 -26.97 -9.22 3.84
CA SER A 41 -25.57 -9.42 4.17
C SER A 41 -24.79 -8.11 4.03
N LEU A 42 -23.94 -7.82 5.01
CA LEU A 42 -23.01 -6.68 4.97
C LEU A 42 -21.59 -7.20 5.17
N VAL A 43 -20.68 -6.80 4.29
CA VAL A 43 -19.23 -6.92 4.50
C VAL A 43 -18.68 -5.53 4.71
N CYS A 44 -17.90 -5.29 5.75
CA CYS A 44 -17.22 -4.01 5.97
C CYS A 44 -15.97 -4.20 6.81
N VAL A 45 -15.19 -3.12 6.96
CA VAL A 45 -14.10 -3.10 7.93
C VAL A 45 -14.65 -3.33 9.35
N THR A 46 -14.03 -4.23 10.12
CA THR A 46 -14.52 -4.67 11.44
C THR A 46 -14.79 -3.51 12.41
N GLY A 47 -13.94 -2.47 12.40
CA GLY A 47 -14.08 -1.30 13.27
C GLY A 47 -15.22 -0.35 12.90
N GLU A 48 -15.83 -0.53 11.73
CA GLU A 48 -16.86 0.36 11.17
C GLU A 48 -18.24 -0.32 11.08
N ALA A 49 -18.36 -1.48 11.72
CA ALA A 49 -19.56 -2.28 11.73
C ALA A 49 -20.76 -1.56 12.39
N PRO A 50 -21.97 -1.70 11.85
CA PRO A 50 -23.18 -1.26 12.53
C PRO A 50 -23.36 -2.05 13.83
N LYS A 51 -23.82 -1.37 14.89
CA LYS A 51 -24.11 -2.03 16.19
C LYS A 51 -25.56 -2.46 16.35
N VAL A 52 -26.45 -1.95 15.52
CA VAL A 52 -27.90 -2.17 15.60
C VAL A 52 -28.34 -2.98 14.38
N GLY A 53 -29.25 -3.93 14.58
CA GLY A 53 -29.82 -4.75 13.50
C GLY A 53 -28.90 -5.90 13.05
N VAL A 54 -27.82 -6.18 13.78
CA VAL A 54 -26.97 -7.36 13.54
C VAL A 54 -27.59 -8.59 14.20
N ILE A 55 -27.89 -9.61 13.40
CA ILE A 55 -28.37 -10.91 13.87
C ILE A 55 -27.17 -11.82 14.18
N GLU A 56 -26.20 -11.87 13.26
CA GLU A 56 -25.00 -12.68 13.37
C GLU A 56 -23.81 -11.95 12.76
N ARG A 57 -22.60 -12.25 13.25
CA ARG A 57 -21.36 -11.75 12.65
C ARG A 57 -20.26 -12.79 12.64
N SER A 58 -19.41 -12.70 11.63
CA SER A 58 -18.14 -13.39 11.52
C SER A 58 -17.02 -12.37 11.32
N ASP A 59 -16.04 -12.35 12.22
CA ASP A 59 -14.94 -11.37 12.22
C ASP A 59 -13.63 -11.97 11.74
N ASN A 60 -12.61 -11.10 11.69
CA ASN A 60 -11.22 -11.47 11.46
C ASN A 60 -11.04 -12.09 10.08
N TRP A 61 -11.55 -11.40 9.07
CA TRP A 61 -11.27 -11.70 7.67
C TRP A 61 -10.18 -10.77 7.15
N CYS A 62 -9.19 -11.35 6.48
CA CYS A 62 -8.20 -10.60 5.73
C CYS A 62 -8.57 -10.59 4.25
N ALA A 63 -8.72 -9.41 3.67
CA ALA A 63 -9.07 -9.26 2.26
C ALA A 63 -7.80 -9.13 1.40
N PHE A 64 -7.83 -9.75 0.23
CA PHE A 64 -6.82 -9.65 -0.81
C PHE A 64 -7.48 -9.11 -2.08
N ARG A 65 -7.00 -7.97 -2.56
CA ARG A 65 -7.46 -7.36 -3.80
C ARG A 65 -6.71 -7.97 -4.98
N VAL A 66 -7.41 -8.32 -6.05
CA VAL A 66 -6.80 -8.80 -7.31
C VAL A 66 -6.33 -7.63 -8.17
N ALA A 67 -5.02 -7.37 -8.23
CA ALA A 67 -4.47 -6.23 -8.98
C ALA A 67 -4.60 -6.38 -10.51
N GLY A 68 -4.64 -5.23 -11.21
CA GLY A 68 -4.82 -5.13 -12.66
C GLY A 68 -6.21 -4.60 -13.08
N THR A 69 -6.32 -4.10 -14.31
CA THR A 69 -7.61 -3.77 -14.94
C THR A 69 -8.23 -5.04 -15.48
N MET A 70 -9.24 -5.55 -14.81
CA MET A 70 -9.99 -6.69 -15.31
C MET A 70 -10.88 -6.21 -16.45
N GLU A 71 -10.51 -6.49 -17.70
CA GLU A 71 -11.52 -6.52 -18.74
C GLU A 71 -12.53 -7.59 -18.33
N PHE A 72 -13.83 -7.28 -18.35
CA PHE A 72 -14.93 -8.21 -18.00
C PHE A 72 -14.92 -9.55 -18.77
N THR A 73 -14.04 -9.67 -19.75
CA THR A 73 -13.80 -10.84 -20.61
C THR A 73 -12.77 -11.82 -20.04
N LEU A 74 -12.00 -11.47 -19.01
CA LEU A 74 -11.00 -12.38 -18.44
C LEU A 74 -11.67 -13.47 -17.59
N THR A 75 -11.74 -14.67 -18.14
CA THR A 75 -12.32 -15.83 -17.47
C THR A 75 -11.28 -16.55 -16.60
N GLY A 76 -11.71 -17.04 -15.44
CA GLY A 76 -10.93 -18.01 -14.67
C GLY A 76 -9.99 -17.45 -13.61
N ILE A 77 -9.82 -16.12 -13.46
CA ILE A 77 -8.98 -15.55 -12.38
C ILE A 77 -9.47 -16.01 -11.01
N VAL A 78 -10.74 -15.76 -10.68
CA VAL A 78 -11.31 -16.15 -9.39
C VAL A 78 -11.23 -17.66 -9.20
N ALA A 79 -11.49 -18.44 -10.26
CA ALA A 79 -11.40 -19.90 -10.21
C ALA A 79 -9.96 -20.37 -9.91
N GLN A 80 -8.95 -19.76 -10.52
CA GLN A 80 -7.55 -20.09 -10.25
C GLN A 80 -7.18 -19.78 -8.80
N ILE A 81 -7.56 -18.61 -8.30
CA ILE A 81 -7.23 -18.19 -6.93
C ILE A 81 -7.95 -19.06 -5.90
N SER A 82 -9.24 -19.33 -6.11
CA SER A 82 -10.06 -20.10 -5.18
C SER A 82 -9.74 -21.59 -5.22
N GLN A 83 -9.32 -22.14 -6.37
CA GLN A 83 -8.89 -23.54 -6.48
C GLN A 83 -7.68 -23.83 -5.59
N VAL A 84 -6.69 -22.92 -5.56
CA VAL A 84 -5.50 -23.06 -4.69
C VAL A 84 -5.90 -23.17 -3.22
N LEU A 85 -6.87 -22.37 -2.77
CA LEU A 85 -7.36 -22.43 -1.40
C LEU A 85 -8.18 -23.70 -1.14
N ALA A 86 -9.04 -24.09 -2.09
CA ALA A 86 -9.85 -25.29 -1.98
C ALA A 86 -9.00 -26.57 -1.88
N ASP A 87 -7.95 -26.68 -2.69
CA ASP A 87 -6.98 -27.79 -2.67
C ASP A 87 -6.21 -27.86 -1.34
N ALA A 88 -6.02 -26.71 -0.68
CA ALA A 88 -5.42 -26.59 0.64
C ALA A 88 -6.44 -26.72 1.81
N HIS A 89 -7.72 -26.96 1.51
CA HIS A 89 -8.83 -27.00 2.48
C HIS A 89 -8.98 -25.71 3.30
N LEU A 90 -8.66 -24.56 2.71
CA LEU A 90 -8.81 -23.24 3.32
C LEU A 90 -10.13 -22.60 2.91
N GLY A 91 -10.82 -22.01 3.90
CA GLY A 91 -12.08 -21.29 3.66
C GLY A 91 -11.85 -20.00 2.88
N VAL A 92 -12.78 -19.68 1.97
CA VAL A 92 -12.73 -18.47 1.17
C VAL A 92 -14.10 -17.79 1.11
N PHE A 93 -14.09 -16.46 1.17
CA PHE A 93 -15.25 -15.61 0.87
C PHE A 93 -14.87 -14.68 -0.28
N VAL A 94 -15.62 -14.71 -1.38
CA VAL A 94 -15.30 -13.93 -2.58
C VAL A 94 -16.31 -12.81 -2.77
N MET A 95 -15.80 -11.63 -3.10
CA MET A 95 -16.62 -10.47 -3.40
C MET A 95 -16.14 -9.75 -4.65
N SER A 96 -16.97 -9.79 -5.70
CA SER A 96 -16.72 -9.07 -6.95
C SER A 96 -17.25 -7.64 -6.88
N THR A 97 -16.53 -6.73 -7.55
CA THR A 97 -16.96 -5.35 -7.82
C THR A 97 -16.99 -5.10 -9.32
N PHE A 98 -17.25 -3.85 -9.73
CA PHE A 98 -17.14 -3.48 -11.14
C PHE A 98 -15.70 -3.59 -11.66
N ASP A 99 -14.70 -3.22 -10.85
CA ASP A 99 -13.31 -3.11 -11.30
C ASP A 99 -12.46 -4.36 -10.98
N THR A 100 -12.80 -5.07 -9.90
CA THR A 100 -11.95 -6.14 -9.34
C THR A 100 -12.71 -7.10 -8.44
N ASP A 101 -12.11 -8.24 -8.14
CA ASP A 101 -12.49 -9.11 -7.04
C ASP A 101 -11.66 -8.86 -5.78
N PHE A 102 -12.27 -9.19 -4.65
CA PHE A 102 -11.65 -9.35 -3.35
C PHE A 102 -11.82 -10.78 -2.86
N ILE A 103 -10.73 -11.36 -2.39
CA ILE A 103 -10.67 -12.71 -1.83
C ILE A 103 -10.42 -12.57 -0.34
N LEU A 104 -11.38 -12.97 0.48
CA LEU A 104 -11.31 -12.90 1.93
C LEU A 104 -11.00 -14.29 2.48
N VAL A 105 -10.01 -14.36 3.35
CA VAL A 105 -9.60 -15.56 4.09
C VAL A 105 -9.65 -15.26 5.59
N ALA A 106 -9.92 -16.27 6.41
CA ALA A 106 -9.89 -16.10 7.86
C ALA A 106 -8.47 -15.72 8.30
N SER A 107 -8.34 -14.80 9.26
CA SER A 107 -7.03 -14.29 9.71
C SER A 107 -6.09 -15.39 10.20
N LEU A 108 -6.62 -16.48 10.75
CA LEU A 108 -5.83 -17.64 11.19
C LEU A 108 -5.23 -18.46 10.04
N ASP A 109 -5.78 -18.32 8.84
CA ASP A 109 -5.41 -19.08 7.64
C ASP A 109 -4.60 -18.23 6.65
N VAL A 110 -4.35 -16.96 6.95
CA VAL A 110 -3.69 -16.00 6.04
C VAL A 110 -2.32 -16.50 5.60
N ASP A 111 -1.46 -16.89 6.54
CA ASP A 111 -0.08 -17.28 6.21
C ASP A 111 -0.09 -18.52 5.30
N ALA A 112 -0.93 -19.52 5.62
CA ALA A 112 -1.11 -20.70 4.80
C ALA A 112 -1.65 -20.37 3.40
N ALA A 113 -2.61 -19.45 3.28
CA ALA A 113 -3.16 -19.00 2.00
C ALA A 113 -2.09 -18.30 1.15
N VAL A 114 -1.31 -17.40 1.76
CA VAL A 114 -0.23 -16.66 1.09
C VAL A 114 0.85 -17.63 0.59
N ASP A 115 1.27 -18.59 1.41
CA ASP A 115 2.24 -19.60 1.01
C ASP A 115 1.74 -20.43 -0.17
N LYS A 116 0.48 -20.90 -0.12
CA LYS A 116 -0.11 -21.70 -1.19
C LYS A 116 -0.26 -20.92 -2.50
N TRP A 117 -0.63 -19.65 -2.43
CA TRP A 117 -0.66 -18.78 -3.61
C TRP A 117 0.74 -18.58 -4.19
N ARG A 118 1.75 -18.32 -3.36
CA ARG A 118 3.15 -18.17 -3.81
C ARG A 118 3.68 -19.46 -4.44
N GLU A 119 3.42 -20.62 -3.85
CA GLU A 119 3.75 -21.95 -4.41
C GLU A 119 3.11 -22.17 -5.79
N ALA A 120 1.88 -21.68 -5.99
CA ALA A 120 1.16 -21.75 -7.25
C ALA A 120 1.59 -20.68 -8.28
N GLY A 121 2.60 -19.85 -7.97
CA GLY A 121 3.08 -18.79 -8.85
C GLY A 121 2.17 -17.55 -8.88
N ILE A 122 1.30 -17.40 -7.90
CA ILE A 122 0.48 -16.19 -7.69
C ILE A 122 1.28 -15.23 -6.81
N GLU A 123 1.53 -14.04 -7.33
CA GLU A 123 2.26 -13.01 -6.59
C GLU A 123 1.37 -12.46 -5.48
N VAL A 124 1.93 -12.34 -4.27
CA VAL A 124 1.24 -11.75 -3.12
C VAL A 124 2.12 -10.67 -2.52
N VAL A 125 1.60 -9.45 -2.56
CA VAL A 125 2.21 -8.25 -1.99
C VAL A 125 1.48 -7.85 -0.71
N GLU A 126 2.27 -7.53 0.30
CA GLU A 126 1.80 -7.17 1.63
C GLU A 126 2.26 -5.74 1.94
N PRO A 127 1.38 -4.74 1.81
CA PRO A 127 1.71 -3.36 2.14
C PRO A 127 2.16 -3.23 3.60
N LEU A 128 3.12 -2.36 3.85
CA LEU A 128 3.60 -1.99 5.19
C LEU A 128 2.90 -0.73 5.71
N HIS A 129 2.36 0.08 4.79
CA HIS A 129 1.57 1.27 5.09
C HIS A 129 0.62 1.55 3.91
N GLN A 130 -0.48 2.24 4.18
CA GLN A 130 -1.46 2.64 3.17
C GLN A 130 -1.96 4.06 3.43
N THR A 131 -2.08 4.85 2.37
CA THR A 131 -2.82 6.12 2.37
C THR A 131 -4.11 5.95 1.58
N SER A 132 -4.88 7.01 1.31
CA SER A 132 -6.10 6.93 0.51
C SER A 132 -5.87 6.36 -0.91
N ARG A 133 -4.71 6.62 -1.52
CA ARG A 133 -4.42 6.23 -2.91
C ARG A 133 -3.16 5.38 -3.08
N LEU A 134 -2.31 5.24 -2.06
CA LEU A 134 -1.01 4.57 -2.17
C LEU A 134 -0.85 3.41 -1.21
N ASP A 135 -0.28 2.32 -1.72
CA ASP A 135 0.29 1.23 -0.94
C ASP A 135 1.82 1.39 -0.88
N PHE A 136 2.39 1.25 0.32
CA PHE A 136 3.82 1.30 0.56
C PHE A 136 4.32 -0.12 0.73
N ILE A 137 5.02 -0.64 -0.26
CA ILE A 137 5.54 -2.01 -0.29
C ILE A 137 7.02 -1.96 0.07
N ASP A 138 7.54 -2.96 0.77
CA ASP A 138 9.00 -3.10 0.94
C ASP A 138 9.68 -3.05 -0.44
N PHE A 139 10.58 -2.08 -0.63
CA PHE A 139 11.30 -1.92 -1.89
C PHE A 139 12.15 -3.16 -2.23
N ASN A 140 12.54 -3.95 -1.21
CA ASN A 140 13.31 -5.16 -1.41
C ASN A 140 12.52 -6.29 -2.09
N TYR A 141 11.18 -6.21 -2.10
CA TYR A 141 10.30 -7.24 -2.67
C TYR A 141 10.57 -7.49 -4.17
N GLU A 142 10.89 -6.43 -4.91
CA GLU A 142 11.19 -6.47 -6.36
C GLU A 142 12.60 -5.95 -6.65
N LEU A 143 13.54 -6.06 -5.70
CA LEU A 143 14.84 -5.36 -5.76
C LEU A 143 15.63 -5.68 -7.04
N GLU A 144 15.81 -6.97 -7.33
CA GLU A 144 16.55 -7.43 -8.51
C GLU A 144 15.83 -7.00 -9.79
N ASP A 145 14.51 -7.17 -9.84
CA ASP A 145 13.73 -6.78 -11.00
C ASP A 145 13.83 -5.28 -11.27
N ILE A 146 13.78 -4.44 -10.23
CA ILE A 146 13.95 -3.00 -10.35
C ILE A 146 15.38 -2.67 -10.81
N ALA A 147 16.41 -3.29 -10.23
CA ALA A 147 17.81 -3.04 -10.56
C ALA A 147 18.14 -3.33 -12.04
N PHE A 148 17.57 -4.41 -12.58
CA PHE A 148 17.78 -4.85 -13.96
C PHE A 148 16.67 -4.41 -14.93
N ASN A 149 15.67 -3.68 -14.44
CA ASN A 149 14.45 -3.34 -15.18
C ASN A 149 13.80 -4.58 -15.84
N ASN A 150 13.76 -5.70 -15.11
CA ASN A 150 13.08 -6.91 -15.54
C ASN A 150 11.58 -6.78 -15.33
N ARG A 151 10.84 -6.51 -16.42
CA ARG A 151 9.38 -6.31 -16.36
C ARG A 151 8.58 -7.61 -16.45
N GLN A 152 9.23 -8.76 -16.62
CA GLN A 152 8.51 -10.00 -16.88
C GLN A 152 7.65 -10.38 -15.67
N GLY A 153 6.33 -10.44 -15.88
CA GLY A 153 5.36 -10.76 -14.83
C GLY A 153 5.09 -9.63 -13.84
N LYS A 154 5.70 -8.45 -14.01
CA LYS A 154 5.59 -7.34 -13.07
C LYS A 154 4.39 -6.45 -13.37
N THR A 155 3.72 -6.00 -12.30
CA THR A 155 2.55 -5.12 -12.37
C THR A 155 3.00 -3.67 -12.16
N TRP A 156 3.62 -3.07 -13.18
CA TRP A 156 4.22 -1.74 -13.15
C TRP A 156 3.67 -0.83 -14.26
N VAL A 157 3.56 0.48 -14.01
CA VAL A 157 3.31 1.45 -15.10
C VAL A 157 4.48 1.50 -16.08
N ASN A 158 4.20 1.84 -17.35
CA ASN A 158 5.15 1.73 -18.47
C ASN A 158 6.49 2.44 -18.25
N ASP A 159 6.50 3.54 -17.51
CA ASP A 159 7.67 4.37 -17.24
C ASP A 159 8.30 4.12 -15.86
N TYR A 160 7.87 3.10 -15.12
CA TYR A 160 8.54 2.57 -13.93
C TYR A 160 9.48 1.41 -14.31
N PRO A 161 10.68 1.23 -13.72
CA PRO A 161 11.29 2.07 -12.68
C PRO A 161 11.88 3.36 -13.24
N THR A 162 11.98 4.38 -12.40
CA THR A 162 12.74 5.59 -12.70
C THR A 162 14.25 5.34 -12.63
N LYS A 163 15.06 6.29 -13.10
CA LYS A 163 16.53 6.18 -12.97
C LYS A 163 16.95 6.12 -11.51
N GLY A 164 16.33 6.91 -10.61
CA GLY A 164 16.66 6.85 -9.18
C GLY A 164 16.28 5.52 -8.54
N ASP A 165 15.14 4.93 -8.93
CA ASP A 165 14.75 3.59 -8.49
C ASP A 165 15.83 2.55 -8.86
N THR A 166 16.26 2.52 -10.12
CA THR A 166 17.31 1.59 -10.57
C THR A 166 18.64 1.84 -9.86
N MET A 167 19.00 3.10 -9.61
CA MET A 167 20.23 3.47 -8.91
C MET A 167 20.20 2.98 -7.46
N ILE A 168 19.11 3.22 -6.73
CA ILE A 168 18.94 2.77 -5.35
C ILE A 168 18.96 1.24 -5.28
N ALA A 169 18.25 0.55 -6.19
CA ALA A 169 18.23 -0.91 -6.21
C ALA A 169 19.63 -1.50 -6.45
N ASN A 170 20.38 -0.96 -7.41
CA ASN A 170 21.76 -1.39 -7.64
C ASN A 170 22.69 -1.09 -6.45
N LEU A 171 22.53 0.05 -5.77
CA LEU A 171 23.31 0.34 -4.56
C LEU A 171 23.00 -0.67 -3.45
N SER A 172 21.72 -1.01 -3.24
CA SER A 172 21.31 -2.01 -2.25
C SER A 172 21.85 -3.41 -2.54
N LEU A 173 21.82 -3.85 -3.81
CA LEU A 173 22.39 -5.15 -4.20
C LEU A 173 23.91 -5.23 -3.97
N ASN A 174 24.62 -4.12 -4.16
CA ASN A 174 26.07 -4.05 -3.97
C ASN A 174 26.48 -3.80 -2.52
N ALA A 175 25.55 -3.54 -1.60
CA ALA A 175 25.86 -3.18 -0.21
C ALA A 175 26.33 -4.36 0.66
N GLU A 176 26.42 -5.59 0.12
CA GLU A 176 26.87 -6.82 0.81
C GLU A 176 26.34 -6.94 2.25
N LEU A 177 25.06 -6.64 2.46
CA LEU A 177 24.43 -6.84 3.76
C LEU A 177 24.18 -8.34 3.93
N ASP A 178 24.71 -8.93 5.01
CA ASP A 178 24.48 -10.34 5.37
C ASP A 178 22.99 -10.68 5.50
N SER A 179 22.13 -9.68 5.74
CA SER A 179 20.68 -9.78 5.75
C SER A 179 20.04 -8.41 5.47
N PRO A 180 18.88 -8.35 4.79
CA PRO A 180 18.13 -7.11 4.64
C PRO A 180 17.79 -6.54 6.03
N PRO A 181 17.75 -5.20 6.18
CA PRO A 181 17.42 -4.60 7.46
C PRO A 181 16.03 -5.04 7.93
N GLU A 182 15.91 -5.37 9.22
CA GLU A 182 14.67 -5.83 9.84
C GLU A 182 13.52 -4.82 9.69
N VAL A 183 13.87 -3.54 9.52
CA VAL A 183 12.92 -2.45 9.29
C VAL A 183 13.19 -1.82 7.91
N PRO A 184 12.24 -1.92 6.96
CA PRO A 184 12.40 -1.36 5.62
C PRO A 184 12.58 0.17 5.64
N MET A 185 13.65 0.66 5.00
CA MET A 185 13.95 2.09 4.90
C MET A 185 13.40 2.73 3.62
N TYR A 186 13.21 1.92 2.58
CA TYR A 186 12.70 2.33 1.28
C TYR A 186 11.47 1.51 0.91
N PHE A 187 10.55 2.16 0.21
CA PHE A 187 9.28 1.60 -0.18
C PHE A 187 9.04 1.81 -1.67
N ALA A 188 8.57 0.78 -2.35
CA ALA A 188 7.93 0.94 -3.64
C ALA A 188 6.50 1.44 -3.42
N LEU A 189 6.09 2.45 -4.18
CA LEU A 189 4.75 3.01 -4.15
C LEU A 189 3.89 2.33 -5.22
N ARG A 190 2.76 1.78 -4.80
CA ARG A 190 1.73 1.25 -5.71
C ARG A 190 0.44 2.05 -5.61
N SER A 191 -0.28 2.20 -6.72
CA SER A 191 -1.62 2.78 -6.75
C SER A 191 -2.63 1.80 -6.17
N ARG A 192 -3.40 2.20 -5.14
CA ARG A 192 -4.44 1.34 -4.52
C ARG A 192 -5.52 0.91 -5.52
N SER A 193 -5.90 1.80 -6.44
CA SER A 193 -6.97 1.52 -7.41
C SER A 193 -6.53 0.52 -8.48
N THR A 194 -5.27 0.53 -8.91
CA THR A 194 -4.80 -0.32 -10.04
C THR A 194 -3.88 -1.47 -9.59
N GLY A 195 -3.20 -1.31 -8.47
CA GLY A 195 -2.11 -2.16 -7.99
C GLY A 195 -0.78 -1.94 -8.71
N LEU A 196 -0.69 -1.01 -9.67
CA LEU A 196 0.52 -0.74 -10.43
C LEU A 196 1.57 -0.02 -9.58
N ALA A 197 2.84 -0.43 -9.68
CA ALA A 197 3.97 0.33 -9.14
C ALA A 197 4.16 1.63 -9.93
N ILE A 198 4.40 2.74 -9.23
CA ILE A 198 4.42 4.11 -9.78
C ILE A 198 5.59 4.98 -9.30
N GLY A 199 6.46 4.45 -8.46
CA GLY A 199 7.59 5.18 -7.91
C GLY A 199 8.10 4.58 -6.61
N SER A 200 8.89 5.35 -5.88
CA SER A 200 9.41 4.97 -4.57
C SER A 200 9.50 6.15 -3.61
N ILE A 201 9.61 5.82 -2.33
CA ILE A 201 9.84 6.78 -1.25
C ILE A 201 10.62 6.11 -0.13
N GLY A 202 11.44 6.84 0.60
CA GLY A 202 12.15 6.27 1.74
C GLY A 202 13.03 7.25 2.50
N PHE A 203 13.69 6.70 3.51
CA PHE A 203 14.69 7.36 4.34
C PHE A 203 16.07 7.13 3.74
N ARG A 204 16.74 8.21 3.31
CA ARG A 204 18.05 8.17 2.65
C ARG A 204 19.24 8.03 3.60
N GLY A 205 19.01 8.20 4.90
CA GLY A 205 20.03 8.08 5.95
C GLY A 205 19.86 9.14 7.03
N GLU A 206 20.76 9.11 8.01
CA GLU A 206 20.82 10.12 9.07
C GLU A 206 21.61 11.35 8.63
N HIS A 207 21.04 12.52 8.88
CA HIS A 207 21.69 13.81 8.78
C HIS A 207 21.85 14.42 10.17
N ILE A 208 23.10 14.63 10.56
CA ILE A 208 23.47 15.29 11.81
C ILE A 208 23.79 16.75 11.51
N SER A 209 22.96 17.66 11.98
CA SER A 209 23.21 19.10 11.90
C SER A 209 22.99 19.73 13.27
N GLY A 210 24.00 20.42 13.81
CA GLY A 210 23.90 21.12 15.10
C GLY A 210 23.63 20.22 16.32
N GLY A 211 23.86 18.90 16.23
CA GLY A 211 23.56 17.95 17.31
C GLY A 211 22.15 17.33 17.25
N THR A 212 21.33 17.75 16.28
CA THR A 212 20.03 17.15 15.99
C THR A 212 20.20 16.03 14.96
N HIS A 213 19.68 14.84 15.26
CA HIS A 213 19.61 13.70 14.34
C HIS A 213 18.30 13.78 13.56
N ALA A 214 18.36 14.04 12.26
CA ALA A 214 17.20 14.04 11.37
C ALA A 214 17.34 12.93 10.33
N LEU A 215 16.27 12.20 10.03
CA LEU A 215 16.26 11.28 8.89
C LEU A 215 15.95 12.04 7.60
N GLU A 216 16.82 11.94 6.61
CA GLU A 216 16.55 12.51 5.30
C GLU A 216 15.53 11.66 4.56
N ILE A 217 14.52 12.30 4.00
CA ILE A 217 13.51 11.66 3.16
C ILE A 217 13.76 11.98 1.69
N GLY A 218 13.42 11.05 0.82
CA GLY A 218 13.37 11.29 -0.62
C GLY A 218 12.29 10.44 -1.27
N TYR A 219 11.71 10.95 -2.34
CA TYR A 219 10.75 10.21 -3.15
C TYR A 219 10.97 10.47 -4.63
N GLU A 220 10.57 9.53 -5.45
CA GLU A 220 10.52 9.68 -6.89
C GLU A 220 9.24 9.04 -7.43
N LEU A 221 8.54 9.76 -8.29
CA LEU A 221 7.40 9.24 -9.04
C LEU A 221 7.76 9.25 -10.52
N VAL A 222 7.21 8.28 -11.26
CA VAL A 222 7.31 8.27 -12.72
C VAL A 222 6.60 9.47 -13.35
N ASP A 223 7.00 9.86 -14.55
CA ASP A 223 6.47 11.06 -15.21
C ASP A 223 4.96 10.99 -15.45
N SER A 224 4.44 9.82 -15.80
CA SER A 224 3.01 9.57 -16.05
C SER A 224 2.12 9.79 -14.82
N GLU A 225 2.70 9.77 -13.61
CA GLU A 225 1.99 9.88 -12.33
C GLU A 225 2.28 11.18 -11.57
N ARG A 226 3.15 12.04 -12.12
CA ARG A 226 3.44 13.37 -11.56
C ARG A 226 2.23 14.31 -11.67
N SER A 227 2.25 15.37 -10.86
CA SER A 227 1.22 16.43 -10.86
C SER A 227 -0.20 16.01 -10.46
N LYS A 228 -0.38 14.78 -9.92
CA LYS A 228 -1.67 14.27 -9.39
C LYS A 228 -1.81 14.42 -7.85
N GLY A 229 -0.86 15.10 -7.22
CA GLY A 229 -0.77 15.25 -5.75
C GLY A 229 -0.22 14.03 -5.01
N LEU A 230 0.19 12.97 -5.71
CA LEU A 230 0.67 11.72 -5.11
C LEU A 230 1.98 11.89 -4.33
N GLY A 231 2.88 12.79 -4.75
CA GLY A 231 4.11 13.05 -3.99
C GLY A 231 3.84 13.69 -2.62
N THR A 232 2.89 14.62 -2.54
CA THR A 232 2.45 15.21 -1.26
C THR A 232 1.85 14.14 -0.35
N GLU A 233 1.03 13.24 -0.89
CA GLU A 233 0.44 12.13 -0.13
C GLU A 233 1.47 11.07 0.29
N ALA A 234 2.45 10.77 -0.56
CA ALA A 234 3.53 9.85 -0.23
C ALA A 234 4.34 10.37 0.95
N ILE A 235 4.70 11.66 0.96
CA ILE A 235 5.39 12.29 2.10
C ILE A 235 4.53 12.19 3.38
N ALA A 236 3.22 12.46 3.30
CA ALA A 236 2.33 12.33 4.44
C ALA A 236 2.34 10.90 5.02
N GLY A 237 2.27 9.88 4.16
CA GLY A 237 2.38 8.49 4.59
C GLY A 237 3.74 8.16 5.21
N LEU A 238 4.84 8.68 4.65
CA LEU A 238 6.18 8.48 5.22
C LEU A 238 6.33 9.16 6.58
N ILE A 239 5.69 10.32 6.82
CA ILE A 239 5.65 10.96 8.14
C ILE A 239 4.96 10.06 9.16
N GLU A 240 3.83 9.43 8.81
CA GLU A 240 3.14 8.50 9.72
C GLU A 240 4.00 7.26 10.02
N ILE A 241 4.72 6.73 9.02
CA ILE A 241 5.72 5.67 9.23
C ILE A 241 6.83 6.14 10.19
N ALA A 242 7.35 7.36 10.00
CA ALA A 242 8.37 7.94 10.86
C ALA A 242 7.88 8.11 12.30
N ARG A 243 6.65 8.62 12.49
CA ARG A 243 6.01 8.76 13.81
C ARG A 243 5.86 7.41 14.49
N ALA A 244 5.40 6.38 13.78
CA ALA A 244 5.28 5.03 14.33
C ALA A 244 6.64 4.42 14.75
N ARG A 245 7.74 4.91 14.17
CA ARG A 245 9.12 4.55 14.51
C ARG A 245 9.76 5.46 15.56
N ALA A 246 8.98 6.33 16.20
CA ALA A 246 9.45 7.32 17.18
C ALA A 246 10.55 8.25 16.64
N VAL A 247 10.58 8.48 15.32
CA VAL A 247 11.43 9.51 14.72
C VAL A 247 10.84 10.87 15.07
N THR A 248 11.68 11.79 15.55
CA THR A 248 11.25 13.12 15.99
C THR A 248 11.58 14.21 14.98
N GLN A 249 12.53 13.97 14.07
CA GLN A 249 13.01 14.95 13.10
C GLN A 249 13.22 14.32 11.72
N LEU A 250 12.69 14.99 10.71
CA LEU A 250 12.89 14.68 9.29
C LEU A 250 13.55 15.86 8.60
N CYS A 251 14.31 15.57 7.55
CA CYS A 251 14.79 16.61 6.64
C CYS A 251 14.66 16.16 5.18
N ALA A 252 14.74 17.10 4.26
CA ALA A 252 14.75 16.83 2.83
C ALA A 252 15.62 17.86 2.11
N LYS A 253 16.10 17.50 0.92
CA LYS A 253 16.80 18.42 0.01
C LYS A 253 16.09 18.48 -1.32
N THR A 254 16.03 19.66 -1.91
CA THR A 254 15.46 19.87 -3.24
C THR A 254 16.36 20.76 -4.08
N ASP A 255 16.48 20.43 -5.38
CA ASP A 255 17.00 21.37 -6.37
C ASP A 255 16.12 22.65 -6.38
N PRO A 256 16.71 23.86 -6.49
CA PRO A 256 15.96 25.12 -6.56
C PRO A 256 14.89 25.18 -7.65
N LEU A 257 15.07 24.44 -8.75
CA LEU A 257 14.12 24.35 -9.87
C LEU A 257 13.02 23.30 -9.64
N ASN A 258 13.14 22.43 -8.63
CA ASN A 258 12.15 21.40 -8.30
C ASN A 258 10.99 21.96 -7.46
N ILE A 259 10.32 22.97 -8.01
CA ILE A 259 9.15 23.63 -7.41
C ILE A 259 8.04 22.65 -7.00
N PRO A 260 7.73 21.55 -7.74
CA PRO A 260 6.73 20.59 -7.29
C PRO A 260 7.05 19.94 -5.95
N SER A 261 8.31 19.53 -5.73
CA SER A 261 8.73 18.86 -4.49
C SER A 261 8.79 19.85 -3.32
N GLN A 262 9.26 21.08 -3.55
CA GLN A 262 9.21 22.16 -2.56
C GLN A 262 7.77 22.42 -2.06
N LYS A 263 6.81 22.50 -2.99
CA LYS A 263 5.39 22.64 -2.65
C LYS A 263 4.83 21.42 -1.91
N ALA A 264 5.29 20.21 -2.24
CA ALA A 264 4.87 18.98 -1.56
C ALA A 264 5.38 18.92 -0.11
N LEU A 265 6.62 19.33 0.12
CA LEU A 265 7.22 19.46 1.45
C LEU A 265 6.49 20.52 2.28
N ALA A 266 6.32 21.73 1.75
CA ALA A 266 5.64 22.82 2.45
C ALA A 266 4.20 22.46 2.86
N ARG A 267 3.46 21.72 2.03
CA ARG A 267 2.10 21.23 2.35
C ARG A 267 2.07 20.19 3.48
N ASN A 268 3.17 19.48 3.69
CA ASN A 268 3.35 18.54 4.79
C ASN A 268 3.96 19.21 6.04
N GLY A 269 4.09 20.54 6.04
CA GLY A 269 4.57 21.29 7.20
C GLY A 269 6.08 21.41 7.31
N PHE A 270 6.85 20.96 6.30
CA PHE A 270 8.28 21.21 6.27
C PHE A 270 8.58 22.70 6.13
N VAL A 271 9.60 23.16 6.84
CA VAL A 271 10.10 24.53 6.82
C VAL A 271 11.42 24.59 6.07
N GLU A 272 11.55 25.56 5.17
CA GLU A 272 12.80 25.83 4.46
C GLU A 272 13.83 26.45 5.41
N LEU A 273 15.03 25.87 5.43
CA LEU A 273 16.16 26.39 6.19
C LEU A 273 16.95 27.41 5.37
N PRO A 274 17.42 28.51 5.99
CA PRO A 274 18.29 29.46 5.31
C PRO A 274 19.59 28.78 4.85
N GLY A 275 19.95 28.93 3.58
CA GLY A 275 21.17 28.37 3.03
C GLY A 275 21.63 29.07 1.75
N THR A 276 22.93 29.00 1.48
CA THR A 276 23.57 29.47 0.23
C THR A 276 24.10 28.31 -0.63
N GLY A 277 23.67 27.09 -0.33
CA GLY A 277 24.07 25.87 -1.02
C GLY A 277 23.43 25.73 -2.41
N ALA A 278 23.91 24.74 -3.18
CA ALA A 278 23.33 24.40 -4.48
C ALA A 278 21.93 23.76 -4.37
N GLU A 279 21.57 23.26 -3.19
CA GLU A 279 20.27 22.68 -2.87
C GLU A 279 19.60 23.44 -1.72
N ILE A 280 18.27 23.40 -1.71
CA ILE A 280 17.43 23.95 -0.63
C ILE A 280 17.17 22.85 0.39
N THR A 281 17.46 23.14 1.66
CA THR A 281 17.25 22.20 2.78
C THR A 281 15.93 22.50 3.47
N TRP A 282 15.21 21.44 3.83
CA TRP A 282 13.93 21.48 4.52
C TRP A 282 13.99 20.66 5.79
N GLU A 283 13.31 21.10 6.85
CA GLU A 283 13.18 20.37 8.11
C GLU A 283 11.72 20.21 8.53
N PHE A 284 11.43 19.14 9.27
CA PHE A 284 10.13 18.91 9.89
C PHE A 284 10.31 18.20 11.23
N SER A 285 9.83 18.85 12.29
CA SER A 285 9.70 18.23 13.60
C SER A 285 8.37 17.49 13.67
N ILE A 286 8.43 16.18 13.90
CA ILE A 286 7.23 15.37 14.11
C ILE A 286 6.67 15.73 15.49
N PRO A 287 5.45 16.27 15.60
CA PRO A 287 4.84 16.56 16.90
C PRO A 287 4.67 15.28 17.73
N ASP A 288 4.85 15.42 19.04
CA ASP A 288 4.56 14.39 20.04
C ASP A 288 3.08 13.94 20.01
#